data_AF-A0A9D8BM23-F1
#
_entry.id   AF-A0A9D8BM23-F1
#
_cell.length_a   1.000
_cell.length_b   1.000
_cell.length_c   1.000
_cell.angle_alpha   90.00
_cell.angle_beta   90.00
_cell.angle_gamma   90.00
#
_symmetry.space_group_name_H-M   'P 1'
#
loop_
_entity.id
_entity.type
_entity.pdbx_description
1 polymer ?
#
loop_
_entity_poly.entity_id
_entity_poly.type
_entity_poly.pdbx_seq_one_letter_code
_entity_poly.pdbx_strand_id
1 'polypeptide(L)'
;MPLEIARARRYIKEFNLTALFVEELGWDRHTQTFPVPIDCQTFTFSAVAQKRGMVAFTCTTPADAIPDYPTRRKIERQLTKCVHEHLIIYTDASRATQIWQWVKREAGKPTACREHYYHRSQPGDALIQKLQTLAFSLDEEELLTLPHVTGRVRAAFDVDRVTKRFYDRFKDEHGAFLKFLKGIPDEDMQRWYVSVMLNRLM
;
A
#
# COMPACT_ATOMS: atom_id res chain seq x y z
N MET A 1 -16.24 -1.66 3.47
CA MET A 1 -16.52 -1.60 2.02
C MET A 1 -15.26 -1.99 1.26
N PRO A 2 -15.36 -2.72 0.14
CA PRO A 2 -14.22 -2.97 -0.72
C PRO A 2 -13.77 -1.66 -1.40
N LEU A 3 -12.46 -1.55 -1.64
CA LEU A 3 -11.86 -0.44 -2.40
C LEU A 3 -12.53 -0.27 -3.76
N GLU A 4 -13.04 0.92 -4.09
CA GLU A 4 -13.52 1.17 -5.45
C GLU A 4 -12.34 1.54 -6.36
N ILE A 5 -11.96 0.61 -7.24
CA ILE A 5 -10.79 0.72 -8.11
C ILE A 5 -10.80 2.01 -8.94
N ALA A 6 -11.96 2.41 -9.46
CA ALA A 6 -12.10 3.60 -10.30
C ALA A 6 -11.80 4.89 -9.52
N ARG A 7 -12.38 5.04 -8.32
CA ARG A 7 -12.11 6.16 -7.41
C ARG A 7 -10.67 6.18 -6.91
N ALA A 8 -10.15 5.04 -6.48
CA ALA A 8 -8.75 4.92 -6.07
C ALA A 8 -7.80 5.37 -7.20
N ARG A 9 -8.03 4.91 -8.44
CA ARG A 9 -7.22 5.31 -9.61
C ARG A 9 -7.29 6.82 -9.86
N ARG A 10 -8.47 7.43 -9.71
CA ARG A 10 -8.64 8.88 -9.82
C ARG A 10 -7.81 9.62 -8.77
N TYR A 11 -7.94 9.23 -7.50
CA TYR A 11 -7.20 9.87 -6.40
C TYR A 11 -5.69 9.73 -6.53
N ILE A 12 -5.19 8.57 -6.98
CA ILE A 12 -3.77 8.38 -7.28
C ILE A 12 -3.34 9.34 -8.40
N LYS A 13 -4.10 9.47 -9.49
CA LYS A 13 -3.77 10.39 -10.61
C LYS A 13 -3.84 11.86 -10.25
N GLU A 14 -4.73 12.24 -9.32
CA GLU A 14 -4.91 13.60 -8.83
C GLU A 14 -3.98 13.96 -7.67
N PHE A 15 -3.25 12.97 -7.14
CA PHE A 15 -2.38 13.11 -5.96
C PHE A 15 -3.19 13.47 -4.71
N ASN A 16 -4.48 13.11 -4.67
CA ASN A 16 -5.34 13.30 -3.52
C ASN A 16 -5.18 12.13 -2.54
N LEU A 17 -4.02 12.08 -1.88
CA LEU A 17 -3.67 11.00 -0.98
C LEU A 17 -4.58 10.96 0.25
N THR A 18 -5.03 12.11 0.76
CA THR A 18 -5.92 12.14 1.93
C THR A 18 -7.26 11.47 1.62
N ALA A 19 -7.90 11.80 0.49
CA ALA A 19 -9.13 11.14 0.08
C ALA A 19 -8.90 9.64 -0.20
N LEU A 20 -7.79 9.28 -0.86
CA LEU A 20 -7.43 7.89 -1.08
C LEU A 20 -7.39 7.09 0.23
N PHE A 21 -6.65 7.57 1.23
CA PHE A 21 -6.49 6.85 2.48
C PHE A 21 -7.77 6.82 3.33
N VAL A 22 -8.48 7.94 3.42
CA VAL A 22 -9.64 8.05 4.31
C VAL A 22 -10.88 7.44 3.68
N GLU A 23 -11.18 7.73 2.42
CA GLU A 23 -12.43 7.33 1.78
C GLU A 23 -12.36 5.91 1.20
N GLU A 24 -11.20 5.50 0.68
CA GLU A 24 -11.07 4.23 -0.04
C GLU A 24 -10.33 3.16 0.79
N LEU A 25 -9.32 3.53 1.59
CA LEU A 25 -8.58 2.57 2.42
C LEU A 25 -9.15 2.40 3.83
N GLY A 26 -10.06 3.26 4.26
CA GLY A 26 -10.62 3.20 5.62
C GLY A 26 -9.60 3.53 6.71
N TRP A 27 -8.64 4.42 6.41
CA TRP A 27 -7.70 4.96 7.40
C TRP A 27 -8.30 6.17 8.11
N ASP A 28 -7.80 6.44 9.30
CA ASP A 28 -8.29 7.50 10.15
C ASP A 28 -7.61 8.83 9.78
N ARG A 29 -8.36 9.93 9.83
CA ARG A 29 -7.80 11.27 9.58
C ARG A 29 -6.71 11.56 10.62
N HIS A 30 -5.56 12.03 10.15
CA HIS A 30 -4.47 12.45 11.01
C HIS A 30 -3.83 13.70 10.43
N THR A 31 -3.77 14.76 11.22
CA THR A 31 -3.22 16.06 10.82
C THR A 31 -2.05 16.40 11.71
N GLN A 32 -0.90 15.84 11.38
CA GLN A 32 0.37 16.13 12.01
C GLN A 32 1.32 16.64 10.94
N THR A 33 2.11 17.68 11.23
CA THR A 33 3.16 18.14 10.32
C THR A 33 4.38 18.51 11.11
N PHE A 34 5.56 18.14 10.63
CA PHE A 34 6.83 18.50 11.27
C PHE A 34 7.99 18.56 10.27
N PRO A 35 8.97 19.43 10.52
CA PRO A 35 10.20 19.49 9.74
C PRO A 35 11.19 18.39 10.16
N VAL A 36 11.93 17.85 9.19
CA VAL A 36 13.02 16.89 9.38
C VAL A 36 14.26 17.44 8.66
N PRO A 37 15.29 17.91 9.39
CA PRO A 37 16.52 18.40 8.80
C PRO A 37 17.44 17.24 8.37
N ILE A 38 17.93 17.28 7.13
CA ILE A 38 18.86 16.31 6.53
C ILE A 38 19.88 17.07 5.69
N ASP A 39 21.18 16.90 5.96
CA ASP A 39 22.29 17.45 5.16
C ASP A 39 22.08 18.92 4.72
N CYS A 40 21.69 19.79 5.68
CA CYS A 40 21.40 21.22 5.49
C CYS A 40 20.11 21.57 4.70
N GLN A 41 19.27 20.60 4.38
CA GLN A 41 17.92 20.79 3.83
C GLN A 41 16.85 20.40 4.84
N THR A 42 15.72 21.09 4.83
CA THR A 42 14.60 20.79 5.72
C THR A 42 13.46 20.18 4.91
N PHE A 43 13.15 18.92 5.19
CA PHE A 43 12.03 18.21 4.57
C PHE A 43 10.81 18.30 5.47
N THR A 44 9.66 18.72 4.93
CA THR A 44 8.43 18.82 5.72
C THR A 44 7.60 17.57 5.51
N PHE A 45 7.29 16.86 6.61
CA PHE A 45 6.42 15.70 6.60
C PHE A 45 5.04 16.09 7.06
N SER A 46 4.03 15.77 6.25
CA SER A 46 2.62 15.95 6.60
C SER A 46 1.94 14.59 6.63
N ALA A 47 1.28 14.28 7.74
CA ALA A 47 0.47 13.08 7.86
C ALA A 47 -0.71 13.17 6.89
N VAL A 48 -0.92 12.10 6.16
CA VAL A 48 -2.04 11.91 5.25
C VAL A 48 -3.20 11.26 6.02
N ALA A 49 -2.88 10.18 6.74
CA ALA A 49 -3.80 9.39 7.54
C ALA A 49 -3.02 8.49 8.51
N GLN A 50 -3.71 7.90 9.48
CA GLN A 50 -3.15 6.88 10.37
C GLN A 50 -4.10 5.70 10.54
N LYS A 51 -3.58 4.53 10.87
CA LYS A 51 -4.39 3.39 11.31
C LYS A 51 -3.69 2.69 12.46
N ARG A 52 -4.35 2.69 13.63
CA ARG A 52 -3.87 2.05 14.87
C ARG A 52 -2.42 2.43 15.26
N GLY A 53 -1.99 3.66 14.98
CA GLY A 53 -0.65 4.15 15.29
C GLY A 53 0.38 4.03 14.16
N MET A 54 0.04 3.36 13.04
CA MET A 54 0.84 3.44 11.82
C MET A 54 0.42 4.65 10.99
N VAL A 55 1.38 5.47 10.55
CA VAL A 55 1.07 6.75 9.88
C VAL A 55 1.57 6.77 8.43
N ALA A 56 0.71 7.18 7.51
CA ALA A 56 1.11 7.50 6.14
C ALA A 56 1.49 8.98 6.06
N PHE A 57 2.68 9.28 5.56
CA PHE A 57 3.18 10.64 5.39
C PHE A 57 3.37 10.98 3.92
N THR A 58 3.14 12.25 3.59
CA THR A 58 3.67 12.88 2.38
C THR A 58 4.88 13.75 2.74
N CYS A 59 5.85 13.83 1.84
CA CYS A 59 7.05 14.64 2.01
C CYS A 59 7.06 15.79 1.02
N THR A 60 7.07 17.02 1.54
CA THR A 60 7.32 18.22 0.75
C THR A 60 8.81 18.53 0.78
N THR A 61 9.41 18.62 -0.41
CA THR A 61 10.84 18.81 -0.61
C THR A 61 11.17 20.27 -0.94
N PRO A 62 12.27 20.86 -0.42
CA PRO A 62 12.66 22.23 -0.75
C PRO A 62 12.94 22.47 -2.23
N ALA A 63 13.46 21.47 -2.93
CA ALA A 63 13.83 21.54 -4.34
C ALA A 63 12.69 21.14 -5.29
N ASP A 64 11.47 20.94 -4.77
CA ASP A 64 10.29 20.52 -5.55
C ASP A 64 10.47 19.22 -6.37
N ALA A 65 11.53 18.46 -6.05
CA ALA A 65 11.95 17.24 -6.70
C ALA A 65 12.10 16.13 -5.67
N ILE A 66 11.72 14.91 -6.06
CA ILE A 66 11.80 13.74 -5.19
C ILE A 66 13.30 13.46 -4.87
N PRO A 67 13.70 13.33 -3.59
CA PRO A 67 15.09 13.15 -3.22
C PRO A 67 15.63 11.82 -3.75
N ASP A 68 16.93 11.70 -3.93
CA ASP A 68 17.55 10.44 -4.36
C ASP A 68 17.41 9.31 -3.32
N TYR A 69 17.70 8.08 -3.73
CA TYR A 69 17.56 6.91 -2.86
C TYR A 69 18.38 7.01 -1.55
N PRO A 70 19.66 7.42 -1.57
CA PRO A 70 20.44 7.66 -0.35
C PRO A 70 19.77 8.65 0.61
N THR A 71 19.25 9.77 0.10
CA THR A 71 18.58 10.78 0.91
C THR A 71 17.27 10.26 1.48
N ARG A 72 16.45 9.55 0.69
CA ARG A 72 15.22 8.89 1.18
C ARG A 72 15.50 7.88 2.31
N ARG A 73 16.62 7.16 2.26
CA ARG A 73 17.05 6.29 3.38
C ARG A 73 17.46 7.07 4.63
N LYS A 74 18.13 8.23 4.47
CA LYS A 74 18.47 9.10 5.62
C LYS A 74 17.20 9.67 6.26
N ILE A 75 16.27 10.14 5.43
CA ILE A 75 14.95 10.62 5.82
C ILE A 75 14.23 9.55 6.64
N GLU A 76 14.10 8.33 6.11
CA GLU A 76 13.38 7.25 6.79
C GLU A 76 13.97 6.93 8.17
N ARG A 77 15.31 6.90 8.29
CA ARG A 77 15.98 6.70 9.58
C ARG A 77 15.69 7.80 10.59
N GLN A 78 15.59 9.06 10.14
CA GLN A 78 15.20 10.15 11.04
C GLN A 78 13.72 10.07 11.40
N LEU A 79 12.86 9.79 10.42
CA LEU A 79 11.41 9.70 10.62
C LEU A 79 11.06 8.58 11.61
N THR A 80 11.81 7.47 11.59
CA THR A 80 11.67 6.36 12.54
C THR A 80 11.81 6.79 14.01
N LYS A 81 12.58 7.85 14.29
CA LYS A 81 12.74 8.38 15.66
C LYS A 81 11.49 9.12 16.14
N CYS A 82 10.70 9.65 15.22
CA CYS A 82 9.46 10.36 15.51
C CYS A 82 8.27 9.41 15.53
N VAL A 83 8.16 8.57 14.49
CA VAL A 83 7.09 7.59 14.32
C VAL A 83 7.71 6.29 13.80
N HIS A 84 7.64 5.23 14.61
CA HIS A 84 8.30 3.96 14.25
C HIS A 84 7.63 3.27 13.06
N GLU A 85 6.30 3.16 13.09
CA GLU A 85 5.51 2.52 12.05
C GLU A 85 4.97 3.56 11.07
N HIS A 86 5.54 3.62 9.88
CA HIS A 86 5.16 4.61 8.89
C HIS A 86 5.31 4.12 7.45
N LEU A 87 4.61 4.80 6.56
CA LEU A 87 4.69 4.71 5.11
C LEU A 87 4.96 6.11 4.57
N ILE A 88 5.95 6.28 3.70
CA ILE A 88 6.30 7.59 3.13
C ILE A 88 5.91 7.61 1.65
N ILE A 89 5.23 8.67 1.24
CA ILE A 89 4.86 8.90 -0.15
C ILE A 89 5.53 10.19 -0.60
N TYR A 90 6.50 10.07 -1.50
CA TYR A 90 7.14 11.22 -2.12
C TYR A 90 6.42 11.57 -3.39
N THR A 91 6.21 12.86 -3.60
CA THR A 91 5.59 13.42 -4.80
C THR A 91 6.49 14.52 -5.35
N ASP A 92 6.60 14.62 -6.66
CA ASP A 92 7.25 15.76 -7.30
C ASP A 92 6.29 16.96 -7.43
N ALA A 93 6.82 18.17 -7.58
CA ALA A 93 5.97 19.36 -7.73
C ALA A 93 5.11 19.35 -8.99
N SER A 94 5.57 18.70 -10.06
CA SER A 94 4.79 18.58 -11.30
C SER A 94 3.62 17.58 -11.18
N ARG A 95 3.53 16.87 -10.05
CA ARG A 95 2.53 15.80 -9.82
C ARG A 95 2.52 14.81 -10.98
N ALA A 96 3.70 14.34 -11.34
CA ALA A 96 3.91 13.32 -12.36
C ALA A 96 4.32 11.97 -11.77
N THR A 97 5.09 11.99 -10.69
CA THR A 97 5.73 10.81 -10.09
C THR A 97 5.40 10.68 -8.62
N GLN A 98 5.19 9.44 -8.18
CA GLN A 98 5.05 9.07 -6.77
C GLN A 98 6.03 7.95 -6.45
N ILE A 99 6.70 8.06 -5.31
CA ILE A 99 7.50 6.97 -4.74
C ILE A 99 6.90 6.61 -3.38
N TRP A 100 6.39 5.39 -3.28
CA TRP A 100 5.83 4.85 -2.06
C TRP A 100 6.90 4.00 -1.39
N GLN A 101 7.41 4.44 -0.25
CA GLN A 101 8.49 3.82 0.49
C GLN A 101 7.98 3.24 1.81
N TRP A 102 8.20 1.94 1.99
CA TRP A 102 8.00 1.25 3.25
C TRP A 102 9.25 0.46 3.62
N VAL A 103 9.59 0.41 4.89
CA VAL A 103 10.78 -0.31 5.37
C VAL A 103 10.35 -1.52 6.17
N LYS A 104 10.80 -2.68 5.71
CA LYS A 104 10.69 -3.93 6.45
C LYS A 104 11.68 -3.92 7.61
N ARG A 105 11.16 -4.17 8.80
CA ARG A 105 11.94 -4.28 10.04
C ARG A 105 11.72 -5.68 10.61
N GLU A 106 12.80 -6.40 10.84
CA GLU A 106 12.80 -7.73 11.46
C GLU A 106 13.91 -7.78 12.51
N ALA A 107 13.60 -8.28 13.70
CA ALA A 107 14.61 -8.43 14.75
C ALA A 107 15.77 -9.33 14.26
N GLY A 108 17.00 -8.86 14.47
CA GLY A 108 18.21 -9.59 14.06
C GLY A 108 18.54 -9.55 12.57
N LYS A 109 17.79 -8.80 11.74
CA LYS A 109 18.09 -8.62 10.31
C LYS A 109 18.25 -7.14 9.94
N PRO A 110 19.05 -6.84 8.89
CA PRO A 110 19.13 -5.49 8.35
C PRO A 110 17.75 -5.01 7.86
N THR A 111 17.46 -3.72 8.02
CA THR A 111 16.24 -3.13 7.48
C THR A 111 16.25 -3.17 5.96
N ALA A 112 15.15 -3.60 5.35
CA ALA A 112 15.01 -3.69 3.91
C ALA A 112 14.04 -2.62 3.41
N CYS A 113 14.55 -1.72 2.56
CA CYS A 113 13.75 -0.66 1.95
C CYS A 113 12.98 -1.21 0.74
N ARG A 114 11.65 -1.10 0.77
CA ARG A 114 10.76 -1.46 -0.33
C ARG A 114 10.17 -0.19 -0.91
N GLU A 115 10.38 0.02 -2.20
CA GLU A 115 9.84 1.17 -2.93
C GLU A 115 8.91 0.70 -4.04
N HIS A 116 7.82 1.42 -4.23
CA HIS A 116 6.98 1.29 -5.41
C HIS A 116 6.92 2.63 -6.14
N TYR A 117 7.31 2.60 -7.41
CA TYR A 117 7.31 3.76 -8.29
C TYR A 117 6.02 3.79 -9.07
N TYR A 118 5.38 4.95 -9.10
CA TYR A 118 4.21 5.21 -9.92
C TYR A 118 4.43 6.50 -10.72
N HIS A 119 4.08 6.47 -11.99
CA HIS A 119 4.05 7.65 -12.84
C HIS A 119 2.63 7.87 -13.37
N ARG A 120 2.18 9.12 -13.46
CA ARG A 120 0.80 9.50 -13.82
C ARG A 120 0.34 8.97 -15.19
N SER A 121 1.27 8.74 -16.11
CA SER A 121 1.00 8.14 -17.42
C SER A 121 0.71 6.64 -17.36
N GLN A 122 1.06 5.97 -16.26
CA GLN A 122 0.83 4.54 -16.08
C GLN A 122 -0.62 4.27 -15.63
N PRO A 123 -1.16 3.07 -15.90
CA PRO A 123 -2.50 2.71 -15.44
C PRO A 123 -2.62 2.62 -13.91
N GLY A 124 -1.51 2.30 -13.22
CA GLY A 124 -1.44 2.23 -11.76
C GLY A 124 -1.92 0.91 -11.14
N ASP A 125 -2.22 -0.12 -11.95
CA ASP A 125 -2.83 -1.36 -11.44
C ASP A 125 -1.97 -2.07 -10.39
N ALA A 126 -0.64 -2.07 -10.54
CA ALA A 126 0.26 -2.65 -9.56
C ALA A 126 0.24 -1.91 -8.21
N LEU A 127 0.09 -0.57 -8.24
CA LEU A 127 -0.09 0.21 -7.02
C LEU A 127 -1.47 -0.07 -6.41
N ILE A 128 -2.52 -0.08 -7.23
CA ILE A 128 -3.89 -0.37 -6.77
C ILE A 128 -3.97 -1.74 -6.11
N GLN A 129 -3.32 -2.77 -6.65
CA GLN A 129 -3.24 -4.09 -6.02
C GLN A 129 -2.63 -4.04 -4.62
N LYS A 130 -1.56 -3.27 -4.43
CA LYS A 130 -0.98 -3.06 -3.08
C LYS A 130 -1.97 -2.33 -2.17
N LEU A 131 -2.63 -1.29 -2.68
CA LEU A 131 -3.59 -0.49 -1.93
C LEU A 131 -4.84 -1.29 -1.53
N GLN A 132 -5.29 -2.24 -2.34
CA GLN A 132 -6.37 -3.17 -1.97
C GLN A 132 -6.03 -3.96 -0.71
N THR A 133 -4.76 -4.37 -0.55
CA THR A 133 -4.29 -5.05 0.67
C THR A 133 -4.20 -4.09 1.87
N LEU A 134 -4.13 -2.77 1.65
CA LEU A 134 -4.10 -1.76 2.71
C LEU A 134 -5.48 -1.26 3.14
N ALA A 135 -6.54 -1.68 2.46
CA ALA A 135 -7.90 -1.29 2.80
C ALA A 135 -8.39 -2.03 4.03
N PHE A 136 -9.08 -1.32 4.91
CA PHE A 136 -9.74 -1.85 6.10
C PHE A 136 -11.24 -1.55 6.01
N SER A 137 -12.06 -2.55 6.29
CA SER A 137 -13.50 -2.38 6.43
C SER A 137 -13.87 -2.00 7.86
N LEU A 138 -15.07 -1.40 8.03
CA LEU A 138 -15.58 -1.01 9.34
C LEU A 138 -15.75 -2.22 10.27
N ASP A 139 -16.17 -3.36 9.74
CA ASP A 139 -16.37 -4.60 10.49
C ASP A 139 -15.06 -5.14 11.10
N GLU A 140 -13.91 -4.77 10.53
CA GLU A 140 -12.60 -5.20 11.02
C GLU A 140 -12.07 -4.29 12.12
N GLU A 141 -12.64 -3.11 12.35
CA GLU A 141 -12.07 -2.11 13.24
C GLU A 141 -11.97 -2.56 14.69
N GLU A 142 -13.00 -3.22 15.22
CA GLU A 142 -13.03 -3.65 16.62
C GLU A 142 -11.88 -4.60 16.99
N LEU A 143 -11.45 -5.44 16.05
CA LEU A 143 -10.39 -6.43 16.23
C LEU A 143 -9.03 -5.94 15.70
N LEU A 144 -8.99 -4.75 15.08
CA LEU A 144 -7.79 -4.24 14.43
C LEU A 144 -6.78 -3.76 15.46
N THR A 145 -5.57 -4.30 15.39
CA THR A 145 -4.44 -3.93 16.24
C THR A 145 -3.28 -3.46 15.36
N LEU A 146 -2.28 -2.78 15.94
CA LEU A 146 -1.10 -2.33 15.21
C LEU A 146 -0.37 -3.49 14.47
N PRO A 147 -0.15 -4.68 15.07
CA PRO A 147 0.40 -5.83 14.35
C PRO A 147 -0.42 -6.27 13.13
N HIS A 148 -1.76 -6.17 13.18
CA HIS A 148 -2.60 -6.48 12.02
C HIS A 148 -2.36 -5.47 10.89
N VAL A 149 -2.28 -4.17 11.22
CA VAL A 149 -2.02 -3.10 10.23
C VAL A 149 -0.64 -3.26 9.60
N THR A 150 0.41 -3.41 10.41
CA THR A 150 1.79 -3.58 9.89
C THR A 150 1.94 -4.89 9.12
N GLY A 151 1.24 -5.94 9.52
CA GLY A 151 1.14 -7.21 8.78
C GLY A 151 0.55 -7.03 7.37
N ARG A 152 -0.52 -6.25 7.21
CA ARG A 152 -1.07 -5.92 5.88
C ARG A 152 -0.13 -5.09 5.03
N VAL A 153 0.51 -4.07 5.62
CA VAL A 153 1.48 -3.26 4.87
C VAL A 153 2.66 -4.11 4.43
N ARG A 154 3.14 -5.01 5.28
CA ARG A 154 4.15 -6.00 4.90
C ARG A 154 3.66 -6.88 3.75
N ALA A 155 2.45 -7.44 3.82
CA ALA A 155 1.90 -8.24 2.73
C ALA A 155 1.77 -7.45 1.41
N ALA A 156 1.45 -6.15 1.48
CA ALA A 156 1.34 -5.28 0.32
C ALA A 156 2.70 -4.91 -0.30
N PHE A 157 3.69 -4.58 0.51
CA PHE A 157 4.98 -4.03 0.04
C PHE A 157 6.11 -5.06 -0.05
N ASP A 158 6.08 -6.10 0.77
CA ASP A 158 7.06 -7.20 0.84
C ASP A 158 6.60 -8.44 0.04
N VAL A 159 5.96 -8.22 -1.11
CA VAL A 159 5.58 -9.31 -2.00
C VAL A 159 6.85 -9.87 -2.65
N ASP A 160 7.35 -11.00 -2.14
CA ASP A 160 8.35 -11.79 -2.84
C ASP A 160 7.82 -12.16 -4.23
N ARG A 161 8.70 -12.14 -5.23
CA ARG A 161 8.35 -12.39 -6.65
C ARG A 161 7.61 -13.74 -6.86
N VAL A 162 7.71 -14.65 -5.89
CA VAL A 162 7.06 -15.96 -5.82
C VAL A 162 5.55 -15.87 -5.55
N THR A 163 5.07 -14.98 -4.68
CA THR A 163 3.63 -14.81 -4.39
C THR A 163 2.89 -14.26 -5.60
N LYS A 164 3.51 -13.39 -6.40
CA LYS A 164 2.92 -12.91 -7.66
C LYS A 164 2.71 -14.05 -8.67
N ARG A 165 3.72 -14.91 -8.86
CA ARG A 165 3.59 -16.11 -9.71
C ARG A 165 2.54 -17.08 -9.19
N PHE A 166 2.41 -17.22 -7.87
CA PHE A 166 1.38 -18.03 -7.26
C PHE A 166 -0.01 -17.46 -7.53
N TYR A 167 -0.24 -16.15 -7.32
CA TYR A 167 -1.53 -15.52 -7.61
C TYR A 167 -1.88 -15.50 -9.10
N ASP A 168 -0.92 -15.20 -9.97
CA ASP A 168 -1.12 -15.24 -11.43
C ASP A 168 -1.50 -16.67 -11.85
N ARG A 169 -0.76 -17.67 -11.38
CA ARG A 169 -1.06 -19.09 -11.66
C ARG A 169 -2.38 -19.53 -11.02
N PHE A 170 -2.68 -19.11 -9.80
CA PHE A 170 -3.93 -19.40 -9.11
C PHE A 170 -5.13 -18.84 -9.89
N LYS A 171 -4.99 -17.62 -10.43
CA LYS A 171 -6.04 -16.99 -11.25
C LYS A 171 -6.22 -17.71 -12.58
N ASP A 172 -5.13 -18.15 -13.21
CA ASP A 172 -5.17 -18.93 -14.45
C ASP A 172 -5.84 -20.29 -14.23
N GLU A 173 -5.45 -21.02 -13.18
CA GLU A 173 -6.03 -22.30 -12.79
C GLU A 173 -7.51 -22.15 -12.35
N HIS A 174 -7.86 -21.07 -11.64
CA HIS A 174 -9.24 -20.74 -11.28
C HIS A 174 -10.13 -20.52 -12.50
N GLY A 175 -9.66 -19.70 -13.45
CA GLY A 175 -10.37 -19.46 -14.70
C GLY A 175 -10.49 -20.71 -15.58
N ALA A 176 -9.49 -21.60 -15.56
CA ALA A 176 -9.56 -22.89 -16.24
C ALA A 176 -10.57 -23.82 -15.58
N PHE A 177 -10.49 -24.01 -14.25
CA PHE A 177 -11.34 -24.91 -13.49
C PHE A 177 -12.81 -24.51 -13.55
N LEU A 178 -13.09 -23.20 -13.53
CA LEU A 178 -14.45 -22.67 -13.67
C LEU A 178 -15.11 -23.06 -15.02
N LYS A 179 -14.33 -23.17 -16.10
CA LYS A 179 -14.83 -23.60 -17.43
C LYS A 179 -15.19 -25.08 -17.49
N PHE A 180 -14.61 -25.91 -16.62
CA PHE A 180 -14.89 -27.35 -16.57
C PHE A 180 -16.08 -27.69 -15.68
N LEU A 181 -16.55 -26.75 -14.86
CA LEU A 181 -17.64 -26.97 -13.93
C LEU A 181 -18.98 -27.06 -14.66
N LYS A 182 -19.64 -28.20 -14.54
CA LYS A 182 -20.98 -28.45 -15.07
C LYS A 182 -21.87 -28.97 -13.95
N GLY A 183 -23.07 -28.40 -13.82
CA GLY A 183 -24.11 -28.91 -12.91
C GLY A 183 -24.35 -28.13 -11.61
N ILE A 184 -23.67 -27.00 -11.37
CA ILE A 184 -24.05 -26.06 -10.30
C ILE A 184 -24.88 -24.92 -10.93
N PRO A 185 -26.12 -24.67 -10.47
CA PRO A 185 -27.03 -23.73 -11.13
C PRO A 185 -26.74 -22.24 -10.85
N ASP A 186 -25.94 -21.93 -9.83
CA ASP A 186 -25.62 -20.56 -9.40
C ASP A 186 -24.14 -20.23 -9.65
N GLU A 187 -23.88 -19.12 -10.37
CA GLU A 187 -22.52 -18.64 -10.69
C GLU A 187 -21.72 -18.22 -9.45
N ASP A 188 -22.36 -17.65 -8.44
CA ASP A 188 -21.68 -17.25 -7.21
C ASP A 188 -21.30 -18.48 -6.38
N MET A 189 -22.17 -19.49 -6.38
CA MET A 189 -21.87 -20.79 -5.77
C MET A 189 -20.76 -21.55 -6.52
N GLN A 190 -20.73 -21.47 -7.85
CA GLN A 190 -19.64 -22.01 -8.67
C GLN A 190 -18.30 -21.35 -8.30
N ARG A 191 -18.23 -20.01 -8.30
CA ARG A 191 -17.00 -19.29 -7.96
C ARG A 191 -16.53 -19.59 -6.55
N TRP A 192 -17.45 -19.67 -5.59
CA TRP A 192 -17.15 -20.04 -4.21
C TRP A 192 -16.59 -21.48 -4.14
N TYR A 193 -17.25 -22.43 -4.78
CA TYR A 193 -16.82 -23.83 -4.81
C TYR A 193 -15.43 -24.00 -5.45
N VAL A 194 -15.16 -23.36 -6.60
CA VAL A 194 -13.84 -23.38 -7.24
C VAL A 194 -12.76 -22.81 -6.33
N SER A 195 -13.07 -21.71 -5.64
CA SER A 195 -12.13 -21.05 -4.73
C SER A 195 -11.82 -21.94 -3.51
N VAL A 196 -12.84 -22.60 -2.95
CA VAL A 196 -12.67 -23.56 -1.84
C VAL A 196 -11.87 -24.79 -2.28
N MET A 197 -12.08 -25.28 -3.51
CA MET A 197 -11.39 -26.47 -4.00
C MET A 197 -9.93 -26.22 -4.37
N LEU A 198 -9.63 -25.11 -5.03
CA LEU A 198 -8.24 -24.76 -5.36
C LEU A 198 -7.42 -24.45 -4.10
N ASN A 199 -8.02 -23.82 -3.08
CA ASN A 199 -7.37 -23.61 -1.78
C ASN A 199 -7.10 -24.92 -1.00
N ARG A 200 -7.72 -26.04 -1.38
CA ARG A 200 -7.47 -27.36 -0.77
C ARG A 200 -6.49 -28.21 -1.56
N LEU A 201 -6.19 -27.85 -2.81
CA LEU A 201 -5.31 -28.58 -3.72
C LEU A 201 -3.91 -27.96 -3.83
N MET A 202 -3.77 -26.67 -3.53
CA MET A 202 -2.51 -25.91 -3.53
C MET A 202 -2.15 -25.47 -2.12
#